data_AF-A0A950AD55-F1
#
_entry.id   AF-A0A950AD55-F1
#
_cell.length_a   1.000
_cell.length_b   1.000
_cell.length_c   1.000
_cell.angle_alpha   90.00
_cell.angle_beta   90.00
_cell.angle_gamma   90.00
#
_symmetry.space_group_name_H-M   'P 1'
#
loop_
_entity.id
_entity.type
_entity.pdbx_description
1 polymer ?
#
loop_
_entity_poly.entity_id
_entity_poly.type
_entity_poly.pdbx_seq_one_letter_code
_entity_poly.pdbx_strand_id
1 'polypeptide(L)'
;MAAMTKRGFLLSRGWIQAVILIFLFGFFVLGFLAYRTYTGEPPIPEKVTDPDGNVLFTRADIMAGQESFLRNGLMEYGSIFGHGAYLGPDFTVDYLHRAALLSIDFYNHLGSDRARAATVADYKTNRYDAATNTLAFTDAQAHSYQELQKYYYGFFSEPTTKYGLRPGAITDATEIQNLTAFFAWSAWCASALRPGLNYSYPNNWPPEPLVDNHPTADTVVWSVLSLITLLGGIGLLLAAFGRWNFLGWHGREREKI
;
A
#
# COMPACT_ATOMS: atom_id res chain seq x y z
N MET A 1 1.95 37.41 57.18
CA MET A 1 1.89 37.15 55.73
C MET A 1 2.50 35.78 55.47
N ALA A 2 1.68 34.77 55.18
CA ALA A 2 2.18 33.44 54.84
C ALA A 2 2.76 33.49 53.41
N ALA A 3 4.06 33.24 53.28
CA ALA A 3 4.71 33.15 51.98
C ALA A 3 4.14 31.95 51.22
N MET A 4 3.53 32.23 50.06
CA MET A 4 3.03 31.20 49.16
C MET A 4 4.24 30.50 48.55
N THR A 5 4.68 29.38 49.15
CA THR A 5 5.77 28.57 48.62
C THR A 5 5.34 28.05 47.26
N LYS A 6 5.91 28.62 46.18
CA LYS A 6 5.67 28.16 44.81
C LYS A 6 5.98 26.65 44.78
N ARG A 7 4.96 25.81 44.60
CA ARG A 7 5.15 24.36 44.43
C ARG A 7 6.19 24.16 43.33
N GLY A 8 7.36 23.62 43.68
CA GLY A 8 8.38 23.26 42.72
C GLY A 8 7.79 22.34 41.66
N PHE A 9 8.21 22.51 40.41
CA PHE A 9 7.73 21.68 39.31
C PHE A 9 7.89 20.20 39.68
N LEU A 10 6.80 19.42 39.62
CA LEU A 10 6.76 18.02 40.08
C LEU A 10 7.64 17.09 39.23
N LEU A 11 8.11 17.57 38.07
CA LEU A 11 8.95 16.85 37.09
C LEU A 11 10.36 17.46 37.06
N SER A 12 11.37 16.59 37.09
CA SER A 12 12.77 17.04 36.98
C SER A 12 13.04 17.63 35.60
N ARG A 13 13.98 18.59 35.51
CA ARG A 13 14.38 19.20 34.23
C ARG A 13 14.90 18.17 33.22
N GLY A 14 15.53 17.09 33.71
CA GLY A 14 16.01 16.00 32.86
C GLY A 14 14.89 15.23 32.15
N TRP A 15 13.76 15.01 32.82
CA TRP A 15 12.58 14.39 32.17
C TRP A 15 12.01 15.28 31.07
N ILE A 16 11.94 16.59 31.30
CA ILE A 16 11.47 17.56 30.29
C ILE A 16 12.42 17.56 29.08
N GLN A 17 13.73 17.58 29.31
CA GLN A 17 14.74 17.51 28.24
C GLN A 17 14.64 16.21 27.43
N ALA A 18 14.48 15.07 28.11
CA ALA A 18 14.32 13.77 27.45
C ALA A 18 13.07 13.71 26.56
N VAL A 19 11.92 14.18 27.07
CA VAL A 19 10.67 14.25 26.29
C VAL A 19 10.83 15.16 25.08
N ILE A 20 11.42 16.34 25.24
CA ILE A 20 11.66 17.26 24.13
C ILE A 20 12.57 16.61 23.08
N LEU A 21 13.63 15.92 23.49
CA LEU A 21 14.55 15.27 22.57
C LEU A 21 13.86 14.14 21.80
N ILE A 22 13.08 13.29 22.48
CA ILE A 22 12.30 12.22 21.83
C ILE A 22 11.29 12.80 20.84
N PHE A 23 10.60 13.88 21.23
CA PHE A 23 9.65 14.56 20.37
C PHE A 23 10.32 15.11 19.11
N LEU A 24 11.39 15.90 19.27
CA LEU A 24 12.10 16.49 18.13
C LEU A 24 12.69 15.43 17.20
N PHE A 25 13.30 14.38 17.77
CA PHE A 25 13.86 13.29 16.98
C PHE A 25 12.76 12.49 16.25
N GLY A 26 11.66 12.16 16.92
CA GLY A 26 10.53 11.46 16.31
C GLY A 26 9.89 12.24 15.16
N PHE A 27 9.63 13.53 15.35
CA PHE A 27 9.10 14.40 14.28
C PHE A 27 10.09 14.62 13.14
N PHE A 28 11.40 14.68 13.44
CA PHE A 28 12.42 14.73 12.41
C PHE A 28 12.41 13.47 11.53
N VAL A 29 12.40 12.28 12.13
CA VAL A 29 12.33 11.00 11.39
C VAL A 29 11.03 10.93 10.58
N LEU A 30 9.89 11.30 11.17
CA LEU A 30 8.60 11.31 10.48
C LEU A 30 8.60 12.26 9.27
N GLY A 31 9.10 13.49 9.45
CA GLY A 31 9.19 14.47 8.37
C GLY A 31 10.14 14.04 7.24
N PHE A 32 11.28 13.43 7.61
CA PHE A 32 12.22 12.86 6.63
C PHE A 32 11.59 11.72 5.83
N LEU A 33 10.88 10.80 6.48
CA LEU A 33 10.18 9.72 5.81
C LEU A 33 9.04 10.22 4.92
N ALA A 34 8.27 11.23 5.38
CA ALA A 34 7.22 11.84 4.57
C ALA A 34 7.79 12.43 3.27
N TYR A 35 8.89 13.18 3.34
CA TYR A 35 9.58 13.71 2.16
C TYR A 35 9.99 12.58 1.19
N ARG A 36 10.58 11.50 1.71
CA ARG A 36 10.98 10.33 0.92
C ARG A 36 9.78 9.66 0.24
N THR A 37 8.64 9.55 0.93
CA THR A 37 7.41 8.98 0.38
C THR A 37 6.89 9.78 -0.82
N TYR A 38 6.83 11.11 -0.72
CA TYR A 38 6.40 11.97 -1.84
C TYR A 38 7.30 11.85 -3.08
N THR A 39 8.60 11.63 -2.89
CA THR A 39 9.53 11.42 -4.02
C THR A 39 9.51 9.99 -4.57
N GLY A 40 8.85 9.06 -3.88
CA GLY A 40 8.88 7.63 -4.16
C GLY A 40 7.51 7.01 -4.43
N GLU A 41 6.46 7.81 -4.59
CA GLU A 41 5.12 7.32 -4.93
C GLU A 41 5.06 6.85 -6.40
N PRO A 42 4.18 5.89 -6.73
CA PRO A 42 3.93 5.54 -8.12
C PRO A 42 3.32 6.73 -8.88
N PRO A 43 3.77 7.00 -10.12
CA PRO A 43 3.16 8.05 -10.91
C PRO A 43 1.74 7.65 -11.34
N ILE A 44 0.86 8.65 -11.44
CA ILE A 44 -0.42 8.52 -12.13
C ILE A 44 -0.19 9.01 -13.57
N PRO A 45 -0.20 8.10 -14.58
CA PRO A 45 0.08 8.47 -15.96
C PRO A 45 -1.02 9.39 -16.52
N GLU A 46 -0.64 10.28 -17.42
CA GLU A 46 -1.60 11.14 -18.14
C GLU A 46 -2.52 10.31 -19.03
N LYS A 47 -1.96 9.27 -19.66
CA LYS A 47 -2.68 8.30 -20.47
C LYS A 47 -2.03 6.92 -20.41
N VAL A 48 -2.87 5.91 -20.55
CA VAL A 48 -2.47 4.52 -20.75
C VAL A 48 -2.87 4.12 -22.17
N THR A 49 -1.94 3.54 -22.92
CA THR A 49 -2.17 3.16 -24.32
C THR A 49 -1.94 1.68 -24.56
N ASP A 50 -2.59 1.14 -25.58
CA ASP A 50 -2.22 -0.16 -26.16
C ASP A 50 -0.96 -0.04 -27.05
N PRO A 51 -0.45 -1.16 -27.60
CA PRO A 51 0.71 -1.13 -28.51
C PRO A 51 0.48 -0.41 -29.84
N ASP A 52 -0.78 -0.29 -30.29
CA ASP A 52 -1.16 0.46 -31.50
C ASP A 52 -1.20 1.99 -31.25
N GLY A 53 -1.08 2.41 -29.98
CA GLY A 53 -1.12 3.81 -29.56
C GLY A 53 -2.52 4.34 -29.27
N ASN A 54 -3.55 3.49 -29.28
CA ASN A 54 -4.89 3.88 -28.87
C ASN A 54 -4.91 4.09 -27.35
N VAL A 55 -5.61 5.14 -26.90
CA VAL A 55 -5.79 5.41 -25.47
C VAL A 55 -6.81 4.45 -24.89
N LEU A 56 -6.41 3.70 -23.86
CA LEU A 56 -7.29 2.81 -23.10
C LEU A 56 -8.03 3.57 -21.99
N PHE A 57 -7.31 4.41 -21.24
CA PHE A 57 -7.84 5.30 -20.20
C PHE A 57 -6.82 6.39 -19.86
N THR A 58 -7.27 7.41 -19.15
CA THR A 58 -6.51 8.63 -18.84
C THR A 58 -6.34 8.83 -17.33
N ARG A 59 -5.50 9.80 -16.95
CA ARG A 59 -5.43 10.31 -15.58
C ARG A 59 -6.81 10.69 -15.06
N ALA A 60 -7.62 11.36 -15.88
CA ALA A 60 -8.95 11.80 -15.46
C ALA A 60 -9.85 10.61 -15.10
N ASP A 61 -9.78 9.52 -15.88
CA ASP A 61 -10.57 8.31 -15.62
C ASP A 61 -10.12 7.61 -14.33
N ILE A 62 -8.80 7.55 -14.07
CA ILE A 62 -8.24 7.00 -12.82
C ILE A 62 -8.72 7.82 -11.61
N MET A 63 -8.63 9.15 -11.69
CA MET A 63 -9.05 10.05 -10.61
C MET A 63 -10.57 10.00 -10.37
N ALA A 64 -11.37 9.97 -11.44
CA ALA A 64 -12.81 9.80 -11.35
C ALA A 64 -13.18 8.43 -10.76
N GLY A 65 -12.42 7.39 -11.09
CA GLY A 65 -12.57 6.06 -10.50
C GLY A 65 -12.30 6.05 -9.00
N GLN A 66 -11.24 6.73 -8.56
CA GLN A 66 -10.95 6.93 -7.14
C GLN A 66 -12.08 7.71 -6.43
N GLU A 67 -12.59 8.78 -7.04
CA GLU A 67 -13.71 9.54 -6.49
C GLU A 67 -14.95 8.66 -6.34
N SER A 68 -15.29 7.89 -7.37
CA SER A 68 -16.41 6.94 -7.34
C SER A 68 -16.21 5.84 -6.30
N PHE A 69 -14.99 5.34 -6.13
CA PHE A 69 -14.67 4.36 -5.10
C PHE A 69 -14.98 4.90 -3.70
N LEU A 70 -14.55 6.13 -3.42
CA LEU A 70 -14.78 6.81 -2.14
C LEU A 70 -16.26 7.17 -1.95
N ARG A 71 -16.90 7.75 -2.97
CA ARG A 71 -18.30 8.20 -2.93
C ARG A 71 -19.28 7.06 -2.65
N ASN A 72 -19.03 5.88 -3.20
CA ASN A 72 -19.86 4.70 -2.98
C ASN A 72 -19.49 3.93 -1.69
N GLY A 73 -18.54 4.43 -0.90
CA GLY A 73 -18.12 3.78 0.34
C GLY A 73 -17.49 2.41 0.11
N LEU A 74 -16.84 2.18 -1.03
CA LEU A 74 -16.28 0.86 -1.34
C LEU A 74 -15.12 0.48 -0.41
N MET A 75 -14.50 1.44 0.28
CA MET A 75 -13.52 1.20 1.34
C MET A 75 -14.14 0.66 2.64
N GLU A 76 -15.45 0.85 2.85
CA GLU A 76 -16.22 0.28 3.97
C GLU A 76 -16.81 -1.11 3.63
N TYR A 77 -16.65 -1.53 2.37
CA TYR A 77 -17.10 -2.82 1.87
C TYR A 77 -15.91 -3.75 1.60
N GLY A 78 -14.98 -3.35 0.74
CA GLY A 78 -13.73 -4.03 0.43
C GLY A 78 -12.53 -3.10 0.67
N SER A 79 -11.46 -3.30 -0.08
CA SER A 79 -10.20 -2.57 0.14
C SER A 79 -9.43 -2.23 -1.14
N ILE A 80 -8.49 -1.30 -1.03
CA ILE A 80 -7.51 -0.95 -2.06
C ILE A 80 -6.12 -0.86 -1.39
N PHE A 81 -5.08 -1.42 -2.02
CA PHE A 81 -3.75 -1.52 -1.41
C PHE A 81 -3.75 -2.12 0.02
N GLY A 82 -4.68 -3.04 0.31
CA GLY A 82 -4.83 -3.70 1.61
C GLY A 82 -5.58 -2.87 2.66
N HIS A 83 -5.98 -1.63 2.34
CA HIS A 83 -6.64 -0.73 3.27
C HIS A 83 -8.14 -0.65 2.96
N GLY A 84 -8.97 -1.01 3.94
CA GLY A 84 -10.42 -0.99 3.86
C GLY A 84 -11.06 -2.07 4.70
N ALA A 85 -12.30 -2.42 4.37
CA ALA A 85 -13.05 -3.50 4.97
C ALA A 85 -12.75 -4.85 4.30
N TYR A 86 -13.35 -5.91 4.84
CA TYR A 86 -13.05 -7.30 4.48
C TYR A 86 -14.29 -8.09 4.03
N LEU A 87 -15.41 -7.41 3.78
CA LEU A 87 -16.61 -8.08 3.26
C LEU A 87 -16.48 -8.34 1.76
N GLY A 88 -16.05 -7.32 1.03
CA GLY A 88 -15.68 -7.38 -0.38
C GLY A 88 -14.23 -7.78 -0.60
N PRO A 89 -13.81 -7.91 -1.88
CA PRO A 89 -12.41 -8.17 -2.21
C PRO A 89 -11.53 -6.94 -1.93
N ASP A 90 -10.22 -7.18 -1.89
CA ASP A 90 -9.27 -6.11 -2.21
C ASP A 90 -9.22 -5.95 -3.74
N PHE A 91 -9.59 -4.79 -4.25
CA PHE A 91 -9.71 -4.56 -5.69
C PHE A 91 -8.36 -4.47 -6.40
N THR A 92 -7.27 -4.16 -5.68
CA THR A 92 -5.91 -4.23 -6.25
C THR A 92 -5.50 -5.68 -6.46
N VAL A 93 -5.77 -6.53 -5.45
CA VAL A 93 -5.48 -7.96 -5.51
C VAL A 93 -6.36 -8.66 -6.55
N ASP A 94 -7.68 -8.43 -6.50
CA ASP A 94 -8.63 -9.10 -7.39
C ASP A 94 -8.40 -8.73 -8.86
N TYR A 95 -8.15 -7.45 -9.17
CA TYR A 95 -7.79 -7.03 -10.52
C TYR A 95 -6.48 -7.71 -10.96
N LEU A 96 -5.41 -7.61 -10.15
CA LEU A 96 -4.10 -8.14 -10.50
C LEU A 96 -4.14 -9.65 -10.76
N HIS A 97 -4.81 -10.40 -9.90
CA HIS A 97 -4.95 -11.84 -10.02
C HIS A 97 -5.65 -12.23 -11.32
N ARG A 98 -6.81 -11.62 -11.60
CA ARG A 98 -7.59 -11.92 -12.81
C ARG A 98 -6.84 -11.50 -14.07
N ALA A 99 -6.21 -10.33 -14.06
CA ALA A 99 -5.41 -9.84 -15.18
C ALA A 99 -4.23 -10.79 -15.47
N ALA A 100 -3.56 -11.30 -14.44
CA ALA A 100 -2.49 -12.29 -14.59
C ALA A 100 -3.00 -13.61 -15.19
N LEU A 101 -4.16 -14.11 -14.73
CA LEU A 101 -4.77 -15.31 -15.33
C LEU A 101 -5.13 -15.12 -16.81
N LEU A 102 -5.74 -13.99 -17.15
CA LEU A 102 -6.08 -13.63 -18.53
C LEU A 102 -4.82 -13.51 -19.41
N SER A 103 -3.75 -12.94 -18.86
CA SER A 103 -2.47 -12.81 -19.56
C SER A 103 -1.78 -14.16 -19.76
N ILE A 104 -1.87 -15.08 -18.79
CA ILE A 104 -1.36 -16.45 -18.95
C ILE A 104 -2.12 -17.17 -20.07
N ASP A 105 -3.46 -17.04 -20.12
CA ASP A 105 -4.26 -17.61 -21.19
C ASP A 105 -3.91 -17.00 -22.55
N PHE A 106 -3.72 -15.68 -22.61
CA PHE A 106 -3.27 -14.97 -23.81
C PHE A 106 -1.92 -15.52 -24.33
N TYR A 107 -0.96 -15.74 -23.43
CA TYR A 107 0.36 -16.29 -23.76
C TYR A 107 0.39 -17.82 -23.88
N ASN A 108 -0.74 -18.52 -23.70
CA ASN A 108 -0.79 -19.98 -23.65
C ASN A 108 -0.28 -20.65 -24.94
N HIS A 109 -0.36 -19.95 -26.07
CA HIS A 109 0.21 -20.39 -27.35
C HIS A 109 1.73 -20.65 -27.31
N LEU A 110 2.44 -20.11 -26.32
CA LEU A 110 3.87 -20.35 -26.09
C LEU A 110 4.17 -21.67 -25.34
N GLY A 111 3.14 -22.30 -24.77
CA GLY A 111 3.21 -23.41 -23.81
C GLY A 111 3.24 -22.93 -22.36
N SER A 112 2.66 -23.71 -21.44
CA SER A 112 2.37 -23.34 -20.04
C SER A 112 3.53 -22.65 -19.29
N ASP A 113 4.72 -23.26 -19.27
CA ASP A 113 5.87 -22.69 -18.55
C ASP A 113 6.32 -21.34 -19.14
N ARG A 114 6.30 -21.22 -20.47
CA ARG A 114 6.66 -19.99 -21.16
C ARG A 114 5.59 -18.91 -21.01
N ALA A 115 4.31 -19.29 -20.98
CA ALA A 115 3.20 -18.37 -20.75
C ALA A 115 3.29 -17.72 -19.37
N ARG A 116 3.64 -18.50 -18.34
CA ARG A 116 3.89 -17.98 -17.00
C ARG A 116 5.10 -17.05 -16.96
N ALA A 117 6.22 -17.44 -17.56
CA ALA A 117 7.42 -16.61 -17.60
C ALA A 117 7.18 -15.28 -18.37
N ALA A 118 6.44 -15.34 -19.48
CA ALA A 118 6.04 -14.16 -20.24
C ALA A 118 5.16 -13.23 -19.40
N THR A 119 4.18 -13.77 -18.67
CA THR A 119 3.31 -12.97 -17.77
C THR A 119 4.11 -12.30 -16.67
N VAL A 120 5.03 -13.01 -16.01
CA VAL A 120 5.89 -12.43 -14.98
C VAL A 120 6.73 -11.28 -15.55
N ALA A 121 7.41 -11.52 -16.67
CA ALA A 121 8.21 -10.49 -17.33
C ALA A 121 7.36 -9.28 -17.73
N ASP A 122 6.14 -9.52 -18.20
CA ASP A 122 5.23 -8.49 -18.66
C ASP A 122 4.78 -7.55 -17.52
N TYR A 123 4.35 -8.10 -16.40
CA TYR A 123 3.86 -7.32 -15.27
C TYR A 123 4.98 -6.68 -14.44
N LYS A 124 6.18 -7.29 -14.41
CA LYS A 124 7.34 -6.69 -13.71
C LYS A 124 7.97 -5.56 -14.50
N THR A 125 7.88 -5.57 -15.83
CA THR A 125 8.49 -4.54 -16.67
C THR A 125 7.74 -3.22 -16.54
N ASN A 126 8.44 -2.20 -16.07
CA ASN A 126 7.90 -0.85 -15.96
C ASN A 126 8.01 -0.12 -17.30
N ARG A 127 6.85 0.12 -17.94
CA ARG A 127 6.73 0.79 -19.24
C ARG A 127 6.16 2.20 -19.13
N TYR A 128 6.29 2.83 -17.95
CA TYR A 128 5.95 4.24 -17.79
C TYR A 128 7.09 5.13 -18.32
N ASP A 129 6.75 6.00 -19.25
CA ASP A 129 7.64 7.04 -19.77
C ASP A 129 7.38 8.37 -19.06
N ALA A 130 8.35 8.82 -18.27
CA ALA A 130 8.28 10.08 -17.53
C ALA A 130 8.34 11.33 -18.43
N ALA A 131 8.89 11.24 -19.65
CA ALA A 131 8.97 12.37 -20.57
C ALA A 131 7.59 12.68 -21.19
N THR A 132 6.82 11.64 -21.50
CA THR A 132 5.49 11.76 -22.11
C THR A 132 4.33 11.54 -21.14
N ASN A 133 4.62 11.20 -19.88
CA ASN A 133 3.65 10.77 -18.87
C ASN A 133 2.73 9.64 -19.36
N THR A 134 3.24 8.74 -20.20
CA THR A 134 2.46 7.67 -20.82
C THR A 134 2.87 6.32 -20.24
N LEU A 135 1.88 5.50 -19.89
CA LEU A 135 2.10 4.10 -19.55
C LEU A 135 1.65 3.23 -20.73
N ALA A 136 2.59 2.50 -21.33
CA ALA A 136 2.27 1.59 -22.43
C ALA A 136 1.91 0.20 -21.89
N PHE A 137 0.69 -0.24 -22.13
CA PHE A 137 0.26 -1.63 -21.89
C PHE A 137 0.67 -2.51 -23.07
N THR A 138 0.97 -3.78 -22.79
CA THR A 138 1.12 -4.81 -23.83
C THR A 138 -0.24 -5.26 -24.37
N ASP A 139 -0.23 -6.04 -25.44
CA ASP A 139 -1.46 -6.65 -25.98
C ASP A 139 -2.18 -7.50 -24.93
N ALA A 140 -1.44 -8.27 -24.12
CA ALA A 140 -2.00 -9.09 -23.06
C ALA A 140 -2.64 -8.25 -21.95
N GLN A 141 -2.01 -7.15 -21.56
CA GLN A 141 -2.54 -6.21 -20.56
C GLN A 141 -3.76 -5.45 -21.09
N ALA A 142 -3.72 -4.98 -22.35
CA ALA A 142 -4.84 -4.32 -23.01
C ALA A 142 -6.05 -5.27 -23.16
N HIS A 143 -5.81 -6.52 -23.56
CA HIS A 143 -6.83 -7.56 -23.62
C HIS A 143 -7.43 -7.84 -22.24
N SER A 144 -6.57 -7.99 -21.21
CA SER A 144 -7.01 -8.21 -19.83
C SER A 144 -7.87 -7.07 -19.31
N TYR A 145 -7.51 -5.82 -19.62
CA TYR A 145 -8.30 -4.64 -19.25
C TYR A 145 -9.71 -4.66 -19.88
N GLN A 146 -9.82 -5.01 -21.16
CA GLN A 146 -11.11 -5.11 -21.85
C GLN A 146 -12.02 -6.18 -21.25
N GLU A 147 -11.47 -7.36 -20.90
CA GLU A 147 -12.24 -8.40 -20.22
C GLU A 147 -12.63 -8.00 -18.79
N LEU A 148 -11.75 -7.29 -18.08
CA LEU A 148 -12.02 -6.83 -16.73
C LEU A 148 -13.04 -5.70 -16.65
N GLN A 149 -13.15 -4.84 -17.67
CA GLN A 149 -14.25 -3.90 -17.78
C GLN A 149 -15.60 -4.63 -17.81
N LYS A 150 -15.73 -5.72 -18.57
CA LYS A 150 -16.95 -6.54 -18.62
C LYS A 150 -17.22 -7.21 -17.27
N TYR A 151 -16.18 -7.74 -16.64
CA TYR A 151 -16.27 -8.39 -15.34
C TYR A 151 -16.78 -7.43 -14.27
N TYR A 152 -16.15 -6.26 -14.10
CA TYR A 152 -16.54 -5.30 -13.06
C TYR A 152 -17.89 -4.66 -13.35
N TYR A 153 -18.24 -4.47 -14.63
CA TYR A 153 -19.61 -4.10 -15.00
C TYR A 153 -20.61 -5.08 -14.42
N GLY A 154 -20.47 -6.38 -14.69
CA GLY A 154 -21.33 -7.41 -14.11
C GLY A 154 -21.29 -7.44 -12.57
N PHE A 155 -20.10 -7.32 -11.97
CA PHE A 155 -19.91 -7.36 -10.51
C PHE A 155 -20.72 -6.28 -9.79
N PHE A 156 -20.69 -5.03 -10.30
CA PHE A 156 -21.36 -3.90 -9.65
C PHE A 156 -22.81 -3.69 -10.10
N SER A 157 -23.14 -3.99 -11.36
CA SER A 157 -24.45 -3.66 -11.94
C SER A 157 -25.49 -4.76 -11.79
N GLU A 158 -25.07 -6.02 -11.57
CA GLU A 158 -26.02 -7.13 -11.45
C GLU A 158 -26.97 -6.89 -10.26
N PRO A 159 -28.30 -7.08 -10.43
CA PRO A 159 -29.28 -6.91 -9.36
C PRO A 159 -29.27 -8.13 -8.41
N THR A 160 -28.16 -8.31 -7.71
CA THR A 160 -27.86 -9.47 -6.87
C THR A 160 -27.25 -9.03 -5.54
N THR A 161 -27.35 -9.89 -4.53
CA THR A 161 -26.64 -9.74 -3.26
C THR A 161 -25.51 -10.75 -3.09
N LYS A 162 -25.20 -11.57 -4.11
CA LYS A 162 -24.19 -12.64 -4.01
C LYS A 162 -22.79 -12.13 -3.63
N TYR A 163 -22.51 -10.85 -3.89
CA TYR A 163 -21.25 -10.20 -3.56
C TYR A 163 -21.30 -9.42 -2.22
N GLY A 164 -22.42 -9.42 -1.50
CA GLY A 164 -22.59 -8.62 -0.27
C GLY A 164 -22.84 -7.13 -0.51
N LEU A 165 -22.89 -6.70 -1.77
CA LEU A 165 -23.36 -5.37 -2.18
C LEU A 165 -24.89 -5.32 -2.28
N ARG A 166 -25.46 -4.11 -2.19
CA ARG A 166 -26.88 -3.88 -2.54
C ARG A 166 -27.11 -4.20 -4.03
N PRO A 167 -28.28 -4.73 -4.42
CA PRO A 167 -28.58 -4.99 -5.83
C PRO A 167 -28.42 -3.73 -6.69
N GLY A 168 -27.69 -3.83 -7.80
CA GLY A 168 -27.39 -2.67 -8.65
C GLY A 168 -26.64 -1.57 -7.89
N ALA A 169 -25.60 -1.94 -7.12
CA ALA A 169 -24.88 -1.02 -6.26
C ALA A 169 -24.37 0.22 -6.99
N ILE A 170 -23.87 0.01 -8.21
CA ILE A 170 -23.45 1.02 -9.17
C ILE A 170 -23.94 0.56 -10.54
N THR A 171 -24.68 1.40 -11.26
CA THR A 171 -25.29 1.05 -12.55
C THR A 171 -24.85 1.96 -13.70
N ASP A 172 -24.17 3.08 -13.40
CA ASP A 172 -23.59 3.94 -14.43
C ASP A 172 -22.36 3.25 -15.05
N ALA A 173 -22.43 2.99 -16.35
CA ALA A 173 -21.37 2.30 -17.10
C ALA A 173 -20.06 3.09 -17.08
N THR A 174 -20.12 4.42 -17.15
CA THR A 174 -18.94 5.30 -17.13
C THR A 174 -18.26 5.24 -15.77
N GLU A 175 -19.04 5.24 -14.70
CA GLU A 175 -18.53 5.10 -13.34
C GLU A 175 -17.79 3.78 -13.14
N ILE A 176 -18.33 2.68 -13.67
CA ILE A 176 -17.68 1.36 -13.56
C ILE A 176 -16.43 1.26 -14.44
N GLN A 177 -16.43 1.88 -15.63
CA GLN A 177 -15.23 1.99 -16.46
C GLN A 177 -14.12 2.75 -15.72
N ASN A 178 -14.44 3.86 -15.08
CA ASN A 178 -13.51 4.65 -14.29
C ASN A 178 -12.98 3.87 -13.08
N LEU A 179 -13.85 3.16 -12.35
CA LEU A 179 -13.44 2.24 -11.28
C LEU A 179 -12.46 1.18 -11.77
N THR A 180 -12.72 0.60 -12.93
CA THR A 180 -11.84 -0.40 -13.54
C THR A 180 -10.49 0.21 -13.92
N ALA A 181 -10.45 1.44 -14.43
CA ALA A 181 -9.20 2.17 -14.69
C ALA A 181 -8.40 2.41 -13.39
N PHE A 182 -9.07 2.78 -12.31
CA PHE A 182 -8.44 2.96 -10.99
C PHE A 182 -7.85 1.64 -10.46
N PHE A 183 -8.58 0.53 -10.56
CA PHE A 183 -8.10 -0.79 -10.15
C PHE A 183 -6.96 -1.30 -11.04
N ALA A 184 -7.01 -1.03 -12.36
CA ALA A 184 -5.93 -1.34 -13.28
C ALA A 184 -4.64 -0.59 -12.91
N TRP A 185 -4.75 0.71 -12.60
CA TRP A 185 -3.62 1.51 -12.14
C TRP A 185 -3.06 1.00 -10.81
N SER A 186 -3.90 0.66 -9.84
CA SER A 186 -3.42 0.15 -8.55
C SER A 186 -2.72 -1.21 -8.70
N ALA A 187 -3.25 -2.10 -9.54
CA ALA A 187 -2.64 -3.39 -9.86
C ALA A 187 -1.29 -3.24 -10.61
N TRP A 188 -1.20 -2.27 -11.52
CA TRP A 188 0.08 -1.90 -12.15
C TRP A 188 1.10 -1.45 -11.10
N CYS A 189 0.72 -0.55 -10.18
CA CYS A 189 1.59 -0.13 -9.08
C CYS A 189 2.09 -1.33 -8.26
N ALA A 190 1.21 -2.29 -8.00
CA ALA A 190 1.48 -3.47 -7.19
C ALA A 190 2.43 -4.49 -7.83
N SER A 191 2.60 -4.46 -9.16
CA SER A 191 3.36 -5.47 -9.92
C SER A 191 4.60 -4.91 -10.62
N ALA A 192 4.52 -3.70 -11.18
CA ALA A 192 5.62 -3.09 -11.92
C ALA A 192 6.79 -2.73 -11.00
N LEU A 193 8.01 -3.11 -11.42
CA LEU A 193 9.23 -2.78 -10.68
C LEU A 193 9.45 -1.27 -10.64
N ARG A 194 9.92 -0.76 -9.50
CA ARG A 194 10.39 0.62 -9.40
C ARG A 194 11.61 0.83 -10.32
N PRO A 195 11.78 2.01 -10.93
CA PRO A 195 12.96 2.30 -11.74
C PRO A 195 14.25 2.03 -10.97
N GLY A 196 15.10 1.15 -11.51
CA GLY A 196 16.40 0.80 -10.93
C GLY A 196 16.36 -0.13 -9.71
N LEU A 197 15.20 -0.69 -9.34
CA LEU A 197 15.05 -1.61 -8.21
C LEU A 197 14.44 -2.95 -8.66
N ASN A 198 14.54 -3.96 -7.79
CA ASN A 198 14.05 -5.33 -8.03
C ASN A 198 12.74 -5.66 -7.28
N TYR A 199 12.01 -4.64 -6.81
CA TYR A 199 10.69 -4.78 -6.18
C TYR A 199 9.69 -3.74 -6.71
N SER A 200 8.40 -4.05 -6.61
CA SER A 200 7.31 -3.17 -7.07
C SER A 200 7.06 -1.96 -6.15
N TYR A 201 6.20 -1.03 -6.55
CA TYR A 201 5.96 0.20 -5.77
C TYR A 201 5.57 -0.05 -4.29
N PRO A 202 4.65 -0.97 -3.96
CA PRO A 202 4.35 -1.34 -2.58
C PRO A 202 5.22 -2.50 -2.07
N ASN A 203 6.46 -2.63 -2.54
CA ASN A 203 7.44 -3.64 -2.10
C ASN A 203 6.98 -5.10 -2.32
N ASN A 204 6.54 -5.43 -3.54
CA ASN A 204 6.02 -6.76 -3.93
C ASN A 204 4.73 -7.20 -3.20
N TRP A 205 4.02 -6.27 -2.58
CA TRP A 205 2.64 -6.51 -2.17
C TRP A 205 1.69 -6.35 -3.38
N PRO A 206 0.62 -7.15 -3.53
CA PRO A 206 0.22 -8.28 -2.69
C PRO A 206 0.97 -9.56 -3.07
N PRO A 207 0.97 -10.59 -2.20
CA PRO A 207 1.47 -11.93 -2.56
C PRO A 207 0.70 -12.46 -3.78
N GLU A 208 1.39 -12.56 -4.92
CA GLU A 208 0.80 -13.00 -6.19
C GLU A 208 1.86 -13.76 -7.01
N PRO A 209 1.91 -15.11 -6.89
CA PRO A 209 2.90 -15.93 -7.57
C PRO A 209 2.79 -15.93 -9.10
N LEU A 210 1.66 -15.50 -9.67
CA LEU A 210 1.47 -15.41 -11.13
C LEU A 210 2.26 -14.26 -11.76
N VAL A 211 2.59 -13.23 -10.98
CA VAL A 211 3.44 -12.11 -11.40
C VAL A 211 4.75 -12.05 -10.63
N ASP A 212 5.11 -13.10 -9.89
CA ASP A 212 6.30 -13.17 -9.04
C ASP A 212 6.37 -12.08 -7.96
N ASN A 213 5.24 -11.81 -7.31
CA ASN A 213 5.22 -11.04 -6.08
C ASN A 213 5.45 -11.95 -4.88
N HIS A 214 6.61 -11.80 -4.25
CA HIS A 214 7.01 -12.49 -3.02
C HIS A 214 7.73 -11.50 -2.07
N PRO A 215 7.78 -11.78 -0.75
CA PRO A 215 8.46 -10.91 0.21
C PRO A 215 9.90 -10.61 -0.22
N THR A 216 10.26 -9.33 -0.18
CA THR A 216 11.62 -8.90 -0.53
C THR A 216 12.63 -9.33 0.55
N ALA A 217 13.92 -9.41 0.18
CA ALA A 217 14.98 -9.69 1.14
C ALA A 217 14.98 -8.67 2.31
N ASP A 218 14.79 -7.39 1.99
CA ASP A 218 14.72 -6.32 3.00
C ASP A 218 13.54 -6.52 3.97
N THR A 219 12.37 -6.95 3.46
CA THR A 219 11.21 -7.26 4.31
C THR A 219 11.57 -8.33 5.35
N VAL A 220 12.27 -9.40 4.94
CA VAL A 220 12.68 -10.48 5.84
C VAL A 220 13.71 -10.00 6.86
N VAL A 221 14.74 -9.26 6.42
CA VAL A 221 15.79 -8.73 7.31
C VAL A 221 15.20 -7.81 8.37
N TRP A 222 14.37 -6.84 7.99
CA TRP A 222 13.76 -5.91 8.94
C TRP A 222 12.80 -6.60 9.91
N SER A 223 12.12 -7.66 9.47
CA SER A 223 11.28 -8.47 10.35
C SER A 223 12.09 -9.11 11.48
N VAL A 224 13.23 -9.73 11.15
CA VAL A 224 14.14 -10.32 12.15
C VAL A 224 14.76 -9.25 13.05
N LEU A 225 15.26 -8.14 12.49
CA LEU A 225 15.84 -7.05 13.27
C LEU A 225 14.84 -6.42 14.24
N SER A 226 13.57 -6.28 13.85
CA SER A 226 12.53 -5.76 14.72
C SER A 226 12.31 -6.65 15.95
N LEU A 227 12.32 -7.97 15.79
CA LEU A 227 12.17 -8.92 16.89
C LEU A 227 13.36 -8.87 17.84
N ILE A 228 14.59 -8.84 17.29
CA ILE A 228 15.81 -8.68 18.09
C ILE A 228 15.76 -7.37 18.89
N THR A 229 15.36 -6.27 18.24
CA THR A 229 15.26 -4.95 18.87
C THR A 229 14.20 -4.92 19.97
N LEU A 230 13.05 -5.57 19.74
CA LEU A 230 11.99 -5.69 20.74
C LEU A 230 12.46 -6.47 21.98
N LEU A 231 13.00 -7.67 21.78
CA LEU A 231 13.45 -8.53 22.88
C LEU A 231 14.63 -7.92 23.62
N GLY A 232 15.61 -7.37 22.89
CA GLY A 232 16.75 -6.66 23.45
C GLY A 232 16.32 -5.41 24.22
N GLY A 233 15.38 -4.64 23.68
CA GLY A 233 14.81 -3.45 24.32
C GLY A 233 14.09 -3.78 25.62
N ILE A 234 13.25 -4.81 25.63
CA ILE A 234 12.57 -5.31 26.85
C ILE A 234 13.61 -5.76 27.88
N GLY A 235 14.60 -6.55 27.47
CA GLY A 235 15.65 -7.05 28.38
C GLY A 235 16.47 -5.92 29.00
N LEU A 236 16.90 -4.94 28.20
CA LEU A 236 17.63 -3.76 28.66
C LEU A 236 16.80 -2.91 29.61
N LEU A 237 15.51 -2.70 29.28
CA LEU A 237 14.58 -1.97 30.14
C LEU A 237 14.45 -2.66 31.50
N LEU A 238 14.14 -3.96 31.53
CA LEU A 238 13.99 -4.71 32.78
C LEU A 238 15.30 -4.74 33.60
N ALA A 239 16.45 -4.93 32.95
CA ALA A 239 17.75 -4.88 33.62
C ALA A 239 18.04 -3.49 34.22
N ALA A 240 17.72 -2.42 33.49
CA ALA A 240 17.92 -1.05 33.98
C ALA A 240 17.02 -0.76 35.19
N PHE A 241 15.74 -1.12 35.13
CA PHE A 241 14.81 -0.95 36.25
C PHE A 241 15.20 -1.81 37.47
N GLY A 242 15.69 -3.04 37.26
CA GLY A 242 16.13 -3.92 38.33
C GLY A 242 17.44 -3.48 38.99
N ARG A 243 18.35 -2.84 38.23
CA ARG A 243 19.67 -2.40 38.73
C ARG A 243 19.63 -1.02 39.40
N TRP A 244 18.82 -0.09 38.90
CA TRP A 244 18.81 1.30 39.37
C TRP A 244 17.49 1.68 40.06
N ASN A 245 17.55 1.75 41.40
CA ASN A 245 16.40 2.06 42.25
C ASN A 245 15.78 3.45 42.05
N PHE A 246 16.48 4.39 41.41
CA PHE A 246 15.94 5.73 41.11
C PHE A 246 15.04 5.77 39.87
N LEU A 247 15.08 4.74 39.01
CA LEU A 247 14.18 4.59 37.86
C LEU A 247 12.83 3.98 38.27
N GLY A 248 12.78 3.30 39.42
CA GLY A 248 11.55 2.76 40.01
C GLY A 248 10.73 3.82 40.77
N TRP A 249 9.42 3.57 40.90
CA TRP A 249 8.44 4.48 41.54
C TRP A 249 8.78 4.88 42.99
N HIS A 250 9.68 4.15 43.68
CA HIS A 250 9.95 4.30 45.11
C HIS A 250 11.19 5.16 45.45
N GLY A 251 11.81 5.84 44.47
CA GLY A 251 13.03 6.63 44.70
C GLY A 251 12.90 7.71 45.79
N ARG A 252 11.68 8.21 46.05
CA ARG A 252 11.42 9.24 47.10
C ARG A 252 11.05 8.70 48.48
N GLU A 253 10.76 7.41 48.63
CA GLU A 253 10.43 6.82 49.94
C GLU A 253 11.67 6.38 50.72
N ARG A 254 12.80 6.14 50.03
CA ARG A 254 14.06 5.69 50.66
C ARG A 254 15.03 6.81 51.05
N GLU A 255 14.79 8.05 50.61
CA GLU A 255 15.62 9.22 50.99
C GLU A 255 15.23 9.85 52.35
N LYS A 256 14.28 9.26 53.09
CA LYS A 256 13.81 9.77 54.39
C LYS A 256 14.24 8.94 55.61
N ILE A 257 15.28 8.10 55.48
CA ILE A 257 15.90 7.41 56.63
C ILE A 257 17.29 8.00 56.85
#